data_AF-A0A377Z7X5-F1
#
_entry.id   AF-A0A377Z7X5-F1
#
_cell.length_a   1.000
_cell.length_b   1.000
_cell.length_c   1.000
_cell.angle_alpha   90.00
_cell.angle_beta   90.00
_cell.angle_gamma   90.00
#
_symmetry.space_group_name_H-M   'P 1'
#
loop_
_entity.id
_entity.type
_entity.pdbx_description
1 polymer ?
#
loop_
_entity_poly.entity_id
_entity_poly.type
_entity_poly.pdbx_seq_one_letter_code
_entity_poly.pdbx_strand_id
1 'polypeptide(L)'
;MTDNAVLRLRAERLARATRPFLARGNRIRRCQRCLLPLKQCLCATLTSAQAASRFCLVMFDTEPMKPSNTGRLIADILPDTEAFQWSRTEPPQALLDLVAHPDYQPMVVFPASYAGPDRQVLESAAVR
;
A
#
# COMPACT_ATOMS: atom_id res chain seq x y z
N MET A 1 6.05 15.37 -9.64
CA MET A 1 6.04 13.93 -9.27
C MET A 1 4.90 13.74 -8.30
N THR A 2 3.94 12.88 -8.58
CA THR A 2 2.94 12.49 -7.58
C THR A 2 3.64 11.61 -6.57
N ASP A 3 3.94 12.17 -5.42
CA ASP A 3 4.47 11.46 -4.26
C ASP A 3 3.30 10.75 -3.56
N ASN A 4 3.40 9.43 -3.38
CA ASN A 4 2.39 8.66 -2.65
C ASN A 4 3.08 7.67 -1.71
N ALA A 5 2.36 7.17 -0.70
CA ALA A 5 2.97 6.37 0.34
C ALA A 5 3.69 5.10 -0.16
N VAL A 6 3.17 4.44 -1.20
CA VAL A 6 3.83 3.25 -1.80
C VAL A 6 5.09 3.64 -2.57
N LEU A 7 5.09 4.79 -3.26
CA LEU A 7 6.26 5.34 -3.93
C LEU A 7 7.37 5.72 -2.94
N ARG A 8 7.01 6.28 -1.77
CA ARG A 8 7.95 6.54 -0.67
C ARG A 8 8.61 5.25 -0.18
N LEU A 9 7.81 4.22 0.17
CA LEU A 9 8.35 2.92 0.58
C LEU A 9 9.24 2.28 -0.50
N ARG A 10 8.87 2.42 -1.77
CA ARG A 10 9.69 1.95 -2.88
C ARG A 10 11.05 2.66 -2.93
N ALA A 11 11.06 3.99 -2.78
CA ALA A 11 12.28 4.79 -2.78
C ALA A 11 13.20 4.39 -1.61
N GLU A 12 12.66 4.25 -0.41
CA GLU A 12 13.38 3.76 0.77
C GLU A 12 13.97 2.36 0.54
N ARG A 13 13.17 1.46 -0.04
CA ARG A 13 13.61 0.09 -0.30
C ARG A 13 14.72 0.02 -1.35
N LEU A 14 14.65 0.86 -2.37
CA LEU A 14 15.70 1.04 -3.38
C LEU A 14 16.98 1.60 -2.76
N ALA A 15 16.87 2.57 -1.85
CA ALA A 15 18.02 3.14 -1.15
C ALA A 15 18.75 2.10 -0.27
N ARG A 16 18.01 1.14 0.30
CA ARG A 16 18.59 0.01 1.07
C ARG A 16 19.12 -1.13 0.21
N ALA A 17 18.87 -1.13 -1.11
CA ALA A 17 19.19 -2.28 -1.95
C ALA A 17 20.69 -2.34 -2.29
N THR A 18 21.36 -3.43 -1.89
CA THR A 18 22.77 -3.70 -2.24
C THR A 18 22.94 -4.41 -3.58
N ARG A 19 21.84 -4.85 -4.20
CA ARG A 19 21.81 -5.51 -5.51
C ARG A 19 20.63 -4.97 -6.34
N PRO A 20 20.76 -4.92 -7.67
CA PRO A 20 19.65 -4.54 -8.54
C PRO A 20 18.46 -5.49 -8.37
N PHE A 21 17.25 -4.93 -8.27
CA PHE A 21 16.02 -5.72 -8.25
C PHE A 21 15.71 -6.25 -9.65
N LEU A 22 15.88 -7.56 -9.87
CA LEU A 22 15.59 -8.23 -11.14
C LEU A 22 14.22 -8.90 -11.10
N ALA A 23 13.16 -8.15 -11.43
CA ALA A 23 11.83 -8.71 -11.60
C ALA A 23 11.71 -9.51 -12.92
N ARG A 24 10.74 -10.43 -12.99
CA ARG A 24 10.34 -11.03 -14.29
C ARG A 24 9.98 -9.92 -15.28
N GLY A 25 10.56 -9.98 -16.48
CA GLY A 25 10.43 -8.93 -17.49
C GLY A 25 11.26 -7.67 -17.18
N ASN A 26 12.44 -7.81 -16.58
CA ASN A 26 13.36 -6.69 -16.29
C ASN A 26 13.80 -5.87 -17.52
N ARG A 27 13.73 -6.44 -18.73
CA ARG A 27 14.01 -5.74 -20.00
C ARG A 27 12.89 -4.79 -20.43
N ILE A 28 11.71 -4.89 -19.82
CA ILE A 28 10.56 -4.05 -20.16
C ILE A 28 10.79 -2.65 -19.58
N ARG A 29 10.74 -1.63 -20.45
CA ARG A 29 10.72 -0.22 -20.02
C ARG A 29 9.39 0.10 -19.35
N ARG A 30 9.44 0.57 -18.10
CA ARG A 30 8.28 0.81 -17.24
C ARG A 30 8.15 2.27 -16.87
N CYS A 31 6.92 2.72 -16.67
CA CYS A 31 6.63 4.02 -16.08
C CYS A 31 7.18 4.05 -14.64
N GLN A 32 7.86 5.11 -14.23
CA GLN A 32 8.37 5.20 -12.84
C GLN A 32 7.26 5.48 -11.82
N ARG A 33 6.09 5.97 -12.26
CA ARG A 33 4.92 6.21 -11.41
C ARG A 33 4.05 4.97 -11.23
N CYS A 34 3.50 4.37 -12.29
CA CYS A 34 2.62 3.19 -12.13
C CYS A 34 3.33 1.84 -12.25
N LEU A 35 4.62 1.80 -12.60
CA LEU A 35 5.44 0.59 -12.82
C LEU A 35 4.94 -0.39 -13.90
N LEU A 36 3.83 -0.09 -14.57
CA LEU A 36 3.39 -0.79 -15.76
C LEU A 36 4.31 -0.49 -16.96
N PRO A 37 4.33 -1.37 -17.98
CA PRO A 37 5.05 -1.09 -19.21
C PRO A 37 4.55 0.23 -19.81
N LEU A 38 5.45 1.00 -20.45
CA LEU A 38 5.11 2.34 -20.96
C LEU A 38 3.88 2.34 -21.91
N LYS A 39 3.72 1.28 -22.71
CA LYS A 39 2.57 1.11 -23.62
C LYS A 39 1.23 0.89 -22.90
N GLN A 40 1.25 0.46 -21.64
CA GLN A 40 0.07 0.25 -20.79
C GLN A 40 0.09 1.19 -19.57
N CYS A 41 0.75 2.34 -19.71
CA CYS A 41 0.77 3.35 -18.65
C CYS A 41 -0.65 3.87 -18.39
N LEU A 42 -1.08 3.82 -17.12
CA LEU A 42 -2.39 4.31 -16.69
C LEU A 42 -2.33 5.65 -15.95
N CYS A 43 -1.14 6.28 -15.87
CA CYS A 43 -0.98 7.50 -15.09
C CYS A 43 -1.85 8.68 -15.56
N ALA A 44 -2.18 8.74 -16.85
CA ALA A 44 -3.06 9.77 -17.41
C ALA A 44 -4.55 9.51 -17.11
N THR A 45 -4.92 8.29 -16.71
CA THR A 45 -6.31 7.92 -16.39
C THR A 45 -6.60 8.00 -14.89
N LEU A 46 -5.56 8.09 -14.06
CA LEU A 46 -5.70 8.17 -12.61
C LEU A 46 -6.25 9.53 -12.20
N THR A 47 -7.39 9.51 -11.51
CA THR A 47 -8.01 10.70 -10.90
C THR A 47 -8.03 10.50 -9.39
N SER A 48 -7.53 11.48 -8.65
CA SER A 48 -7.58 11.44 -7.18
C SER A 48 -9.00 11.65 -6.68
N ALA A 49 -9.35 10.96 -5.59
CA ALA A 49 -10.61 11.11 -4.90
C ALA A 49 -10.37 11.23 -3.40
N GLN A 50 -11.29 11.89 -2.70
CA GLN A 50 -11.32 11.95 -1.25
C GLN A 50 -12.23 10.86 -0.71
N ALA A 51 -11.90 10.33 0.46
CA ALA A 51 -12.69 9.33 1.15
C ALA A 51 -12.80 9.70 2.63
N ALA A 52 -13.94 9.39 3.25
CA ALA A 52 -14.09 9.51 4.70
C ALA A 52 -13.21 8.50 5.45
N SER A 53 -12.92 7.36 4.81
CA SER A 53 -11.99 6.36 5.33
C SER A 53 -10.57 6.60 4.84
N ARG A 54 -9.59 6.27 5.70
CA ARG A 54 -8.18 6.24 5.34
C ARG A 54 -7.71 4.81 5.18
N PHE A 55 -6.90 4.56 4.15
CA PHE A 55 -6.23 3.29 3.98
C PHE A 55 -4.85 3.33 4.63
N CYS A 56 -4.55 2.31 5.44
CA CYS A 56 -3.21 2.05 5.98
C CYS A 56 -2.71 0.73 5.39
N LEU A 57 -1.77 0.83 4.44
CA LEU A 57 -1.21 -0.31 3.75
C LEU A 57 -0.04 -0.89 4.56
N VAL A 58 -0.11 -2.17 4.90
CA VAL A 58 0.98 -2.89 5.55
C VAL A 58 1.60 -3.83 4.52
N MET A 59 2.81 -3.51 4.05
CA MET A 59 3.41 -4.12 2.87
C MET A 59 4.62 -4.97 3.21
N PHE A 60 4.76 -6.12 2.56
CA PHE A 60 6.01 -6.91 2.67
C PHE A 60 7.18 -6.18 2.01
N ASP A 61 8.42 -6.44 2.45
CA ASP A 61 9.66 -5.75 2.03
C ASP A 61 9.78 -5.51 0.51
N THR A 62 9.47 -6.52 -0.30
CA THR A 62 9.60 -6.45 -1.77
C THR A 62 8.30 -6.08 -2.48
N GLU A 63 7.21 -5.89 -1.75
CA GLU A 63 5.90 -5.61 -2.32
C GLU A 63 5.81 -4.25 -3.02
N PRO A 64 6.37 -3.14 -2.50
CA PRO A 64 6.42 -1.85 -3.20
C PRO A 64 7.18 -1.88 -4.54
N MET A 65 8.00 -2.92 -4.75
CA MET A 65 8.74 -3.15 -6.00
C MET A 65 7.90 -3.83 -7.09
N LYS A 66 6.73 -4.38 -6.74
CA LYS A 66 5.87 -5.09 -7.70
C LYS A 66 5.27 -4.09 -8.72
N PRO A 67 5.22 -4.45 -10.02
CA PRO A 67 4.71 -3.56 -11.06
C PRO A 67 3.25 -3.11 -10.89
N SER A 68 2.39 -3.94 -10.29
CA SER A 68 1.01 -3.59 -10.00
C SER A 68 0.48 -4.43 -8.84
N ASN A 69 -0.15 -3.75 -7.88
CA ASN A 69 -1.00 -4.36 -6.86
C ASN A 69 -2.12 -3.37 -6.49
N THR A 70 -3.15 -3.86 -5.81
CA THR A 70 -4.29 -3.03 -5.40
C THR A 70 -3.87 -1.89 -4.49
N GLY A 71 -2.91 -2.11 -3.57
CA GLY A 71 -2.40 -1.07 -2.66
C GLY A 71 -1.80 0.14 -3.41
N ARG A 72 -1.05 -0.09 -4.50
CA ARG A 72 -0.51 0.99 -5.32
C ARG A 72 -1.62 1.82 -5.96
N LEU A 73 -2.66 1.16 -6.49
CA LEU A 73 -3.80 1.84 -7.08
C LEU A 73 -4.56 2.67 -6.04
N ILE A 74 -4.76 2.12 -4.84
CA ILE A 74 -5.36 2.84 -3.70
C ILE A 74 -4.54 4.10 -3.40
N ALA A 75 -3.22 4.01 -3.26
CA ALA A 75 -2.36 5.15 -2.96
C ALA A 75 -2.27 6.17 -4.11
N ASP A 76 -2.51 5.76 -5.35
CA ASP A 76 -2.58 6.68 -6.50
C ASP A 76 -3.92 7.45 -6.59
N ILE A 77 -5.00 6.90 -6.00
CA ILE A 77 -6.35 7.48 -6.04
C ILE A 77 -6.67 8.23 -4.74
N LEU A 78 -6.35 7.66 -3.57
CA LEU A 78 -6.67 8.19 -2.25
C LEU A 78 -5.40 8.82 -1.63
N PRO A 79 -5.27 10.15 -1.63
CA PRO A 79 -4.01 10.83 -1.27
C PRO A 79 -3.63 10.66 0.19
N ASP A 80 -4.59 10.48 1.08
CA ASP A 80 -4.37 10.33 2.53
C ASP A 80 -4.02 8.89 2.94
N THR A 81 -3.71 8.04 1.97
CA THR A 81 -3.26 6.67 2.20
C THR A 81 -1.87 6.67 2.85
N GLU A 82 -1.72 5.95 3.96
CA GLU A 82 -0.42 5.66 4.56
C GLU A 82 0.05 4.26 4.16
N ALA A 83 1.37 4.05 4.15
CA ALA A 83 1.94 2.75 3.87
C ALA A 83 3.18 2.52 4.74
N PHE A 84 3.25 1.33 5.34
CA PHE A 84 4.33 0.92 6.23
C PHE A 84 4.92 -0.42 5.79
N GLN A 85 6.23 -0.58 5.94
CA GLN A 85 6.87 -1.89 5.77
C GLN A 85 6.51 -2.78 6.97
N TRP A 86 6.00 -3.97 6.70
CA TRP A 86 5.72 -4.97 7.72
C TRP A 86 7.00 -5.53 8.33
N SER A 87 7.00 -5.68 9.65
CA SER A 87 7.98 -6.44 10.41
C SER A 87 7.26 -7.20 11.52
N ARG A 88 7.59 -8.49 11.66
CA ARG A 88 7.00 -9.34 12.71
C ARG A 88 7.53 -8.97 14.09
N THR A 89 8.79 -8.54 14.18
CA THR A 89 9.50 -8.32 15.44
C THR A 89 9.67 -6.84 15.77
N GLU A 90 9.69 -5.98 14.77
CA GLU A 90 10.02 -4.55 14.89
C GLU A 90 9.00 -3.71 14.10
N PRO A 91 7.72 -3.66 14.53
CA PRO A 91 6.71 -2.87 13.84
C PRO A 91 7.11 -1.38 13.86
N PRO A 92 6.90 -0.64 12.76
CA PRO A 92 7.17 0.80 12.74
C PRO A 92 6.35 1.53 13.80
N GLN A 93 6.99 2.37 14.61
CA GLN A 93 6.28 3.10 15.69
C GLN A 93 5.14 3.96 15.13
N ALA A 94 5.36 4.64 14.01
CA ALA A 94 4.34 5.46 13.34
C ALA A 94 3.09 4.64 12.90
N LEU A 95 3.22 3.34 12.65
CA LEU A 95 2.07 2.46 12.39
C LEU A 95 1.27 2.24 13.68
N LEU A 96 1.96 1.96 14.79
CA LEU A 96 1.32 1.75 16.09
C LEU A 96 0.60 3.03 16.55
N ASP A 97 1.25 4.17 16.38
CA ASP A 97 0.69 5.48 16.73
C ASP A 97 -0.56 5.79 15.89
N LEU A 98 -0.53 5.51 14.59
CA LEU A 98 -1.68 5.70 13.71
C LEU A 98 -2.87 4.82 14.10
N VAL A 99 -2.61 3.56 14.44
CA VAL A 99 -3.65 2.61 14.86
C VAL A 99 -4.24 2.96 16.23
N ALA A 100 -3.43 3.54 17.13
CA ALA A 100 -3.86 3.98 18.45
C ALA A 100 -4.52 5.37 18.46
N HIS A 101 -4.51 6.09 17.34
CA HIS A 101 -5.00 7.46 17.28
C HIS A 101 -6.51 7.54 17.56
N PRO A 102 -6.97 8.42 18.47
CA PRO A 102 -8.37 8.45 18.93
C PRO A 102 -9.39 8.79 17.84
N ASP A 103 -8.96 9.52 16.80
CA ASP A 103 -9.82 9.90 15.67
C ASP A 103 -10.11 8.75 14.70
N TYR A 104 -9.44 7.60 14.85
CA TYR A 104 -9.61 6.46 13.96
C TYR A 104 -10.20 5.24 14.66
N GLN A 105 -11.10 4.56 13.97
CA GLN A 105 -11.52 3.20 14.30
C GLN A 105 -10.75 2.23 13.40
N PRO A 106 -9.63 1.64 13.86
CA PRO A 106 -8.82 0.76 13.04
C PRO A 106 -9.58 -0.55 12.73
N MET A 107 -9.60 -0.91 11.46
CA MET A 107 -10.27 -2.10 10.95
C MET A 107 -9.32 -2.86 10.03
N VAL A 108 -9.29 -4.20 10.14
CA VAL A 108 -8.48 -5.05 9.28
C VAL A 108 -9.33 -5.57 8.14
N VAL A 109 -9.01 -5.19 6.90
CA VAL A 109 -9.62 -5.76 5.70
C VAL A 109 -9.00 -7.14 5.46
N PHE A 110 -9.80 -8.18 5.59
CA PHE A 110 -9.34 -9.56 5.52
C PHE A 110 -10.39 -10.47 4.90
N PRO A 111 -10.02 -11.50 4.10
CA PRO A 111 -11.01 -12.41 3.54
C PRO A 111 -11.67 -13.24 4.64
N ALA A 112 -12.99 -13.14 4.77
CA ALA A 112 -13.75 -13.76 5.85
C ALA A 112 -13.55 -15.28 5.95
N SER A 113 -13.34 -15.97 4.84
CA SER A 113 -13.09 -17.42 4.80
C SER A 113 -11.83 -17.87 5.54
N TYR A 114 -10.90 -16.96 5.80
CA TYR A 114 -9.67 -17.26 6.56
C TYR A 114 -9.75 -16.79 8.01
N ALA A 115 -10.85 -16.16 8.44
CA ALA A 115 -11.01 -15.69 9.80
C ALA A 115 -11.16 -16.90 10.72
N GLY A 116 -10.33 -16.97 11.76
CA GLY A 116 -10.48 -17.97 12.80
C GLY A 116 -11.80 -17.78 13.57
N PRO A 117 -12.30 -18.82 14.25
CA PRO A 117 -13.60 -18.78 14.94
C PRO A 117 -13.69 -17.69 16.01
N ASP A 118 -12.57 -17.32 16.62
CA ASP A 118 -12.49 -16.30 17.67
C ASP A 118 -12.45 -14.86 17.14
N ARG A 119 -12.46 -14.65 15.82
CA ARG A 119 -12.43 -13.32 15.22
C ARG A 119 -13.83 -12.88 14.83
N GLN A 120 -14.25 -11.75 15.38
CA GLN A 120 -15.47 -11.09 14.93
C GLN A 120 -15.29 -10.57 13.49
N VAL A 121 -16.12 -11.07 12.57
CA VAL A 121 -16.22 -10.55 11.21
C VAL A 121 -17.36 -9.54 11.17
N LEU A 122 -17.06 -8.31 10.75
CA LEU A 122 -18.07 -7.28 10.54
C LEU A 122 -18.47 -7.27 9.06
N GLU A 123 -19.71 -7.64 8.76
CA GLU A 123 -20.24 -7.65 7.38
C GLU A 123 -20.68 -6.27 6.90
N SER A 124 -20.84 -5.32 7.82
CA SER A 124 -21.07 -3.91 7.50
C SER A 124 -20.27 -3.03 8.45
N ALA A 125 -19.81 -1.90 7.94
CA ALA A 125 -19.21 -0.88 8.79
C ALA A 125 -20.31 -0.30 9.66
N ALA A 126 -20.31 -0.59 10.96
CA ALA A 126 -21.02 0.22 11.92
C ALA A 126 -20.31 1.59 11.91
N VAL A 127 -20.87 2.53 11.15
CA VAL A 127 -20.46 3.93 11.19
C VAL A 127 -20.78 4.41 12.60
N ARG A 128 -19.75 4.71 13.39
CA ARG A 128 -19.92 5.52 14.60
C ARG A 128 -20.30 6.93 14.21
#